data_AF-A0A7K0Y2C8-F1
#
_entry.id   AF-A0A7K0Y2C8-F1
#
_cell.length_a   1.000
_cell.length_b   1.000
_cell.length_c   1.000
_cell.angle_alpha   90.00
_cell.angle_beta   90.00
_cell.angle_gamma   90.00
#
_symmetry.space_group_name_H-M   'P 1'
#
loop_
_entity.id
_entity.type
_entity.pdbx_description
1 polymer ?
#
loop_
_entity_poly.entity_id
_entity_poly.type
_entity_poly.pdbx_seq_one_letter_code
_entity_poly.pdbx_strand_id
1 'polypeptide(L)'
;AAKALGGTLNTSFITAAAHAAGAYHRQLGAPVESLRSSMAISTRTSESGGNAFTLARMLVPTADMPIEERFAAVNEILNAARSGAASSSLEAIATVSSMVPTSVITRLARSQAETVDFATSNVRGAGVPLYVAGAKLLENYPVGPLGGVAFNVTLMSYMGSLDVGLNIDEAAVESPTLLVDLLKQSFNELAAFAPASESSDSTGPAAEPGATKRRWWRRSR
;
A
#
# COMPACT_ATOMS: atom_id res chain seq x y z
N ALA A 1 15.44 -6.45 -0.64
CA ALA A 1 14.43 -7.24 0.07
C ALA A 1 13.52 -7.94 -0.93
N ALA A 2 12.42 -7.31 -1.38
CA ALA A 2 11.42 -7.89 -2.28
C ALA A 2 11.98 -8.76 -3.43
N LYS A 3 12.91 -8.21 -4.22
CA LYS A 3 13.53 -8.90 -5.35
C LYS A 3 14.36 -10.11 -4.92
N ALA A 4 15.07 -10.01 -3.80
CA ALA A 4 15.88 -11.11 -3.25
C ALA A 4 15.00 -12.26 -2.76
N LEU A 5 13.81 -11.95 -2.25
CA LEU A 5 12.77 -12.91 -1.87
C LEU A 5 11.92 -13.40 -3.07
N GLY A 6 12.23 -12.98 -4.30
CA GLY A 6 11.53 -13.44 -5.51
C GLY A 6 10.14 -12.82 -5.74
N GLY A 7 9.82 -11.69 -5.11
CA GLY A 7 8.50 -11.04 -5.24
C GLY A 7 8.56 -9.55 -5.55
N THR A 8 7.43 -8.87 -5.33
CA THR A 8 7.26 -7.45 -5.66
C THR A 8 7.28 -6.55 -4.41
N LEU A 9 7.36 -5.24 -4.63
CA LEU A 9 7.19 -4.26 -3.55
C LEU A 9 5.84 -4.43 -2.84
N ASN A 10 4.78 -4.69 -3.61
CA ASN A 10 3.45 -4.94 -3.06
C ASN A 10 3.41 -6.20 -2.19
N THR A 11 4.10 -7.28 -2.62
CA THR A 11 4.24 -8.49 -1.82
C THR A 11 4.87 -8.15 -0.46
N SER A 12 6.01 -7.43 -0.46
CA SER A 12 6.67 -7.03 0.79
C SER A 12 5.77 -6.19 1.68
N PHE A 13 5.04 -5.26 1.08
CA PHE A 13 4.20 -4.32 1.81
C PHE A 13 3.02 -5.01 2.49
N ILE A 14 2.31 -5.89 1.78
CA ILE A 14 1.22 -6.68 2.37
C ILE A 14 1.76 -7.66 3.41
N THR A 15 2.91 -8.30 3.15
CA THR A 15 3.55 -9.19 4.11
C THR A 15 3.89 -8.47 5.41
N ALA A 16 4.47 -7.25 5.33
CA ALA A 16 4.78 -6.45 6.52
C ALA A 16 3.52 -6.15 7.36
N ALA A 17 2.45 -5.71 6.69
CA ALA A 17 1.19 -5.41 7.36
C ALA A 17 0.55 -6.66 8.00
N ALA A 18 0.53 -7.79 7.29
CA ALA A 18 0.02 -9.06 7.81
C ALA A 18 0.88 -9.61 8.96
N HIS A 19 2.20 -9.49 8.85
CA HIS A 19 3.13 -9.95 9.88
C HIS A 19 2.95 -9.14 11.17
N ALA A 20 2.87 -7.81 11.07
CA ALA A 20 2.60 -6.93 12.20
C ALA A 20 1.23 -7.18 12.84
N ALA A 21 0.18 -7.32 12.04
CA ALA A 21 -1.17 -7.60 12.54
C ALA A 21 -1.25 -8.95 13.25
N GLY A 22 -0.63 -10.00 12.70
CA GLY A 22 -0.55 -11.31 13.36
C GLY A 22 0.20 -11.24 14.69
N ALA A 23 1.34 -10.55 14.73
CA ALA A 23 2.09 -10.34 15.97
C ALA A 23 1.29 -9.53 17.00
N TYR A 24 0.53 -8.53 16.56
CA TYR A 24 -0.33 -7.70 17.41
C TYR A 24 -1.39 -8.56 18.10
N HIS A 25 -2.11 -9.37 17.33
CA HIS A 25 -3.10 -10.32 17.84
C HIS A 25 -2.50 -11.33 18.83
N ARG A 26 -1.30 -11.86 18.55
CA ARG A 26 -0.58 -12.76 19.46
C ARG A 26 -0.21 -12.06 20.78
N GLN A 27 0.28 -10.82 20.73
CA GLN A 27 0.66 -10.06 21.93
C GLN A 27 -0.53 -9.71 22.82
N LEU A 28 -1.72 -9.53 22.24
CA LEU A 28 -2.97 -9.35 22.98
C LEU A 28 -3.62 -10.68 23.44
N GLY A 29 -2.98 -11.83 23.18
CA GLY A 29 -3.51 -13.15 23.57
C GLY A 29 -4.69 -13.64 22.73
N ALA A 30 -4.92 -13.05 21.56
CA ALA A 30 -6.02 -13.39 20.65
C ALA A 30 -5.48 -13.74 19.24
N PRO A 31 -4.70 -14.83 19.09
CA PRO A 31 -4.10 -15.22 17.82
C PRO A 31 -5.16 -15.49 16.75
N VAL A 32 -4.84 -15.09 15.52
CA VAL A 32 -5.69 -15.31 14.34
C VAL A 32 -4.88 -15.93 13.20
N GLU A 33 -5.44 -16.96 12.57
CA GLU A 33 -4.76 -17.72 11.51
C GLU A 33 -4.58 -16.90 10.23
N SER A 34 -5.58 -16.07 9.91
CA SER A 34 -5.56 -15.20 8.73
C SER A 34 -6.44 -13.98 8.93
N LEU A 35 -6.14 -12.92 8.18
CA LEU A 35 -6.93 -11.69 8.09
C LEU A 35 -7.22 -11.37 6.63
N ARG A 36 -8.34 -10.71 6.37
CA ARG A 36 -8.72 -10.21 5.05
C ARG A 36 -8.10 -8.83 4.84
N SER A 37 -7.15 -8.77 3.92
CA SER A 37 -6.54 -7.54 3.43
C SER A 37 -7.22 -7.08 2.15
N SER A 38 -7.21 -5.77 1.92
CA SER A 38 -7.47 -5.19 0.60
C SER A 38 -6.27 -4.40 0.08
N MET A 39 -6.08 -4.39 -1.24
CA MET A 39 -5.13 -3.51 -1.91
C MET A 39 -5.69 -3.01 -3.24
N ALA A 40 -5.56 -1.71 -3.50
CA ALA A 40 -5.79 -1.18 -4.85
C ALA A 40 -4.65 -1.61 -5.78
N ILE A 41 -4.96 -2.46 -6.76
CA ILE A 41 -4.01 -2.90 -7.78
C ILE A 41 -4.28 -2.13 -9.06
N SER A 42 -3.27 -1.43 -9.56
CA SER A 42 -3.35 -0.79 -10.89
C SER A 42 -3.57 -1.84 -11.98
N THR A 43 -4.66 -1.71 -12.74
CA THR A 43 -4.97 -2.53 -13.93
C THR A 43 -4.61 -1.84 -15.24
N ARG A 44 -3.95 -0.68 -15.18
CA ARG A 44 -3.54 0.11 -16.34
C ARG A 44 -2.69 -0.71 -17.34
N THR A 45 -3.18 -0.84 -18.56
CA THR A 45 -2.46 -1.30 -19.76
C THR A 45 -2.04 -0.11 -20.62
N SER A 46 -1.20 -0.33 -21.65
CA SER A 46 -0.78 0.72 -22.60
C SER A 46 -1.93 1.39 -23.36
N GLU A 47 -3.12 0.76 -23.39
CA GLU A 47 -4.33 1.27 -24.04
C GLU A 47 -5.29 1.97 -23.07
N SER A 48 -4.96 2.02 -21.77
CA SER A 48 -5.84 2.58 -20.75
C SER A 48 -5.78 4.11 -20.70
N GLY A 49 -6.81 4.78 -21.20
CA GLY A 49 -6.93 6.24 -21.21
C GLY A 49 -7.34 6.93 -19.90
N GLY A 50 -7.51 6.19 -18.79
CA GLY A 50 -8.06 6.71 -17.52
C GLY A 50 -7.57 6.04 -16.22
N ASN A 51 -8.33 6.20 -15.13
CA ASN A 51 -8.08 5.52 -13.84
C ASN A 51 -8.48 4.05 -13.93
N ALA A 52 -7.50 3.18 -14.15
CA ALA A 52 -7.68 1.73 -14.18
C ALA A 52 -7.03 1.10 -12.95
N PHE A 53 -7.84 0.82 -11.93
CA PHE A 53 -7.43 0.05 -10.76
C PHE A 53 -8.58 -0.87 -10.31
N THR A 54 -8.21 -2.02 -9.74
CA THR A 54 -9.14 -2.97 -9.12
C THR A 54 -8.77 -3.12 -7.65
N LEU A 55 -9.76 -3.07 -6.77
CA LEU A 55 -9.57 -3.40 -5.37
C LEU A 55 -9.46 -4.93 -5.24
N ALA A 56 -8.25 -5.45 -5.07
CA ALA A 56 -8.04 -6.85 -4.76
C ALA A 56 -8.32 -7.08 -3.27
N ARG A 57 -9.07 -8.14 -2.97
CA ARG A 57 -9.28 -8.63 -1.61
C ARG A 57 -8.64 -9.99 -1.50
N MET A 58 -7.97 -10.22 -0.39
CA MET A 58 -7.19 -11.42 -0.19
C MET A 58 -7.16 -11.81 1.27
N LEU A 59 -7.35 -13.10 1.53
CA LEU A 59 -7.11 -13.67 2.85
C LEU A 59 -5.61 -13.90 2.98
N VAL A 60 -4.95 -13.19 3.89
CA VAL A 60 -3.50 -13.28 4.10
C VAL A 60 -3.20 -14.02 5.40
N PRO A 61 -2.17 -14.89 5.42
CA PRO A 61 -1.81 -15.63 6.62
C PRO A 61 -1.26 -14.69 7.70
N THR A 62 -1.70 -14.86 8.93
CA THR A 62 -1.28 -14.11 10.13
C THR A 62 -0.87 -15.02 11.29
N ALA A 63 -1.07 -16.34 11.15
CA ALA A 63 -0.55 -17.38 12.05
C ALA A 63 0.96 -17.21 12.30
N ASP A 64 1.45 -17.75 13.41
CA ASP A 64 2.87 -17.66 13.76
C ASP A 64 3.74 -18.43 12.77
N MET A 65 4.58 -17.71 12.02
CA MET A 65 5.46 -18.27 11.00
C MET A 65 6.54 -17.24 10.62
N PRO A 66 7.70 -17.69 10.11
CA PRO A 66 8.77 -16.81 9.60
C PRO A 66 8.27 -15.84 8.52
N ILE A 67 8.84 -14.64 8.48
CA ILE A 67 8.37 -13.58 7.57
C ILE A 67 8.60 -13.92 6.10
N GLU A 68 9.64 -14.68 5.77
CA GLU A 68 9.98 -15.15 4.43
C GLU A 68 8.99 -16.22 3.93
N GLU A 69 8.53 -17.10 4.81
CA GLU A 69 7.47 -18.07 4.47
C GLU A 69 6.14 -17.33 4.26
N ARG A 70 5.83 -16.35 5.12
CA ARG A 70 4.66 -15.47 4.94
C ARG A 70 4.76 -14.70 3.63
N PHE A 71 5.95 -14.23 3.26
CA PHE A 71 6.20 -13.55 2.00
C PHE A 71 5.88 -14.45 0.80
N ALA A 72 6.40 -15.67 0.79
CA ALA A 72 6.14 -16.64 -0.27
C ALA A 72 4.63 -16.91 -0.42
N ALA A 73 3.93 -17.14 0.69
CA ALA A 73 2.47 -17.37 0.69
C ALA A 73 1.69 -16.16 0.14
N VAL A 74 2.02 -14.94 0.60
CA VAL A 74 1.40 -13.70 0.10
C VAL A 74 1.69 -13.49 -1.39
N ASN A 75 2.89 -13.85 -1.86
CA ASN A 75 3.26 -13.75 -3.27
C ASN A 75 2.37 -14.63 -4.16
N GLU A 76 2.15 -15.87 -3.76
CA GLU A 76 1.24 -16.79 -4.46
C GLU A 76 -0.19 -16.26 -4.48
N ILE A 77 -0.69 -15.75 -3.35
CA ILE A 77 -2.05 -15.17 -3.28
C ILE A 77 -2.18 -13.96 -4.22
N LEU A 78 -1.18 -13.07 -4.26
CA LEU A 78 -1.17 -11.92 -5.17
C LEU A 78 -1.11 -12.33 -6.64
N ASN A 79 -0.30 -13.33 -6.97
CA ASN A 79 -0.18 -13.84 -8.34
C ASN A 79 -1.51 -14.46 -8.80
N ALA A 80 -2.16 -15.24 -7.94
CA ALA A 80 -3.49 -15.81 -8.20
C ALA A 80 -4.58 -14.73 -8.33
N ALA A 81 -4.56 -13.70 -7.49
CA ALA A 81 -5.50 -12.58 -7.58
C ALA A 81 -5.35 -11.80 -8.90
N ARG A 82 -4.11 -11.63 -9.36
CA ARG A 82 -3.81 -10.94 -10.63
C ARG A 82 -4.25 -11.74 -11.85
N SER A 83 -4.04 -13.06 -11.86
CA SER A 83 -4.48 -13.93 -12.95
C SER A 83 -6.01 -14.05 -13.01
N GLY A 84 -6.68 -14.12 -11.85
CA GLY A 84 -8.14 -14.11 -11.75
C GLY A 84 -8.79 -12.80 -12.23
N ALA A 85 -8.15 -11.65 -11.96
CA ALA A 85 -8.63 -10.35 -12.46
C ALA A 85 -8.45 -10.17 -13.97
N ALA A 86 -7.47 -10.87 -14.58
CA ALA A 86 -7.26 -10.86 -16.03
C ALA A 86 -8.21 -11.80 -16.78
N SER A 87 -8.75 -12.83 -16.10
CA SER A 87 -9.66 -13.83 -16.68
C SER A 87 -11.15 -13.55 -16.43
N SER A 88 -11.49 -12.56 -15.59
CA SER A 88 -12.88 -12.16 -15.40
C SER A 88 -13.39 -11.45 -16.65
N SER A 89 -14.24 -12.12 -17.42
CA SER A 89 -14.98 -11.53 -18.55
C SER A 89 -15.85 -10.37 -18.07
N LEU A 90 -15.34 -9.15 -18.21
CA LEU A 90 -16.02 -7.90 -17.84
C LEU A 90 -17.44 -7.80 -18.45
N GLU A 91 -17.67 -8.44 -19.59
CA GLU A 91 -18.98 -8.49 -20.27
C GLU A 91 -20.08 -9.20 -19.47
N ALA A 92 -19.76 -10.28 -18.75
CA ALA A 92 -20.75 -11.03 -17.97
C ALA A 92 -21.18 -10.26 -16.71
N ILE A 93 -20.25 -9.54 -16.08
CA ILE A 93 -20.51 -8.72 -14.89
C ILE A 93 -21.26 -7.43 -15.26
N ALA A 94 -20.92 -6.81 -16.40
CA ALA A 94 -21.57 -5.60 -16.89
C ALA A 94 -23.06 -5.83 -17.23
N THR A 95 -23.38 -6.98 -17.83
CA THR A 95 -24.75 -7.34 -18.22
C THR A 95 -25.66 -7.57 -17.01
N VAL A 96 -25.12 -8.11 -15.91
CA VAL A 96 -25.89 -8.33 -14.67
C VAL A 96 -26.00 -7.04 -13.85
N SER A 97 -24.97 -6.18 -13.86
CA SER A 97 -24.92 -4.97 -13.04
C SER A 97 -25.91 -3.87 -13.49
N SER A 98 -26.32 -3.85 -14.76
CA SER A 98 -27.30 -2.88 -15.29
C SER A 98 -28.75 -3.15 -14.84
N MET A 99 -29.03 -4.33 -14.28
CA MET A 99 -30.35 -4.76 -13.82
C MET A 99 -30.53 -4.66 -12.29
N VAL A 100 -29.49 -4.26 -11.55
CA VAL A 100 -29.51 -4.24 -10.08
C VAL A 100 -29.65 -2.80 -9.58
N PRO A 101 -30.63 -2.48 -8.71
CA PRO A 101 -30.78 -1.13 -8.15
C PRO A 101 -29.51 -0.65 -7.45
N THR A 102 -29.17 0.63 -7.62
CA THR A 102 -27.95 1.25 -7.04
C THR A 102 -27.87 1.10 -5.51
N SER A 103 -29.02 1.05 -4.82
CA SER A 103 -29.10 0.82 -3.37
C SER A 103 -28.60 -0.58 -2.98
N VAL A 104 -28.86 -1.60 -3.80
CA VAL A 104 -28.39 -2.97 -3.59
C VAL A 104 -26.89 -3.07 -3.87
N ILE A 105 -26.40 -2.43 -4.93
CA ILE A 105 -24.96 -2.35 -5.24
C ILE A 105 -24.21 -1.64 -4.09
N THR A 106 -24.74 -0.55 -3.57
CA THR A 106 -24.13 0.21 -2.47
C THR A 106 -24.14 -0.58 -1.17
N ARG A 107 -25.23 -1.32 -0.88
CA ARG A 107 -25.32 -2.19 0.30
C ARG A 107 -24.37 -3.37 0.20
N LEU A 108 -24.25 -3.99 -0.98
CA LEU A 108 -23.27 -5.05 -1.23
C LEU A 108 -21.84 -4.53 -1.19
N ALA A 109 -21.56 -3.32 -1.65
CA ALA A 109 -20.24 -2.71 -1.53
C ALA A 109 -19.88 -2.40 -0.06
N ARG A 110 -20.84 -1.88 0.72
CA ARG A 110 -20.69 -1.63 2.16
C ARG A 110 -20.51 -2.91 2.96
N SER A 111 -21.39 -3.91 2.75
CA SER A 111 -21.26 -5.21 3.42
C SER A 111 -19.99 -5.94 3.02
N GLN A 112 -19.44 -5.66 1.83
CA GLN A 112 -18.15 -6.20 1.41
C GLN A 112 -16.96 -5.44 1.99
N ALA A 113 -17.08 -4.13 2.25
CA ALA A 113 -16.07 -3.35 2.96
C ALA A 113 -15.97 -3.78 4.44
N GLU A 114 -17.10 -4.11 5.08
CA GLU A 114 -17.18 -4.68 6.44
C GLU A 114 -16.56 -6.09 6.54
N THR A 115 -16.10 -6.68 5.43
CA THR A 115 -15.37 -7.97 5.44
C THR A 115 -13.87 -7.81 5.29
N VAL A 116 -13.32 -6.59 5.43
CA VAL A 116 -11.88 -6.33 5.30
C VAL A 116 -11.36 -5.87 6.66
N ASP A 117 -10.38 -6.60 7.20
CA ASP A 117 -9.81 -6.32 8.51
C ASP A 117 -8.85 -5.12 8.43
N PHE A 118 -8.04 -5.07 7.37
CA PHE A 118 -7.13 -3.95 7.11
C PHE A 118 -6.94 -3.66 5.62
N ALA A 119 -6.56 -2.42 5.32
CA ALA A 119 -6.32 -1.97 3.95
C ALA A 119 -4.85 -1.62 3.73
N THR A 120 -4.37 -1.86 2.51
CA THR A 120 -3.06 -1.46 2.03
C THR A 120 -3.20 -0.70 0.72
N SER A 121 -2.37 0.31 0.49
CA SER A 121 -2.35 1.04 -0.77
C SER A 121 -0.93 1.44 -1.15
N ASN A 122 -0.59 1.32 -2.43
CA ASN A 122 0.70 1.75 -2.96
C ASN A 122 0.46 2.79 -4.07
N VAL A 123 0.85 4.03 -3.79
CA VAL A 123 0.76 5.16 -4.70
C VAL A 123 2.14 5.46 -5.28
N ARG A 124 2.26 5.46 -6.60
CA ARG A 124 3.49 5.93 -7.24
C ARG A 124 3.56 7.44 -7.16
N GLY A 125 4.49 7.96 -6.37
CA GLY A 125 4.81 9.38 -6.32
C GLY A 125 5.61 9.84 -7.54
N ALA A 126 5.98 11.12 -7.55
CA ALA A 126 6.71 11.72 -8.66
C ALA A 126 8.15 11.18 -8.77
N GLY A 127 8.56 10.81 -9.99
CA GLY A 127 9.93 10.43 -10.32
C GLY A 127 10.89 11.61 -10.51
N VAL A 128 10.49 12.82 -10.10
CA VAL A 128 11.29 14.05 -10.18
C VAL A 128 11.21 14.82 -8.86
N PRO A 129 12.23 15.63 -8.52
CA PRO A 129 12.17 16.51 -7.35
C PRO A 129 10.97 17.47 -7.43
N LEU A 130 10.25 17.62 -6.32
CA LEU A 130 9.06 18.46 -6.22
C LEU A 130 9.37 19.63 -5.28
N TYR A 131 8.73 20.76 -5.52
CA TYR A 131 8.92 21.97 -4.72
C TYR A 131 7.58 22.64 -4.42
N VAL A 132 7.42 23.14 -3.20
CA VAL A 132 6.29 23.96 -2.77
C VAL A 132 6.81 25.36 -2.44
N ALA A 133 6.37 26.36 -3.20
CA ALA A 133 6.83 27.76 -3.04
C ALA A 133 8.37 27.93 -3.03
N GLY A 134 9.10 27.06 -3.73
CA GLY A 134 10.57 27.06 -3.79
C GLY A 134 11.27 26.20 -2.74
N ALA A 135 10.56 25.63 -1.75
CA ALA A 135 11.11 24.65 -0.81
C ALA A 135 11.02 23.24 -1.40
N LYS A 136 12.10 22.45 -1.29
CA LYS A 136 12.14 21.07 -1.80
C LYS A 136 11.29 20.16 -0.91
N LEU A 137 10.44 19.33 -1.51
CA LEU A 137 9.76 18.24 -0.82
C LEU A 137 10.79 17.15 -0.47
N LEU A 138 10.87 16.78 0.80
CA LEU A 138 11.80 15.74 1.27
C LEU A 138 11.09 14.40 1.44
N GLU A 139 9.92 14.43 2.09
CA GLU A 139 9.12 13.27 2.46
C GLU A 139 7.65 13.60 2.20
N ASN A 140 6.85 12.58 1.90
CA ASN A 140 5.43 12.74 1.63
C ASN A 140 4.65 11.52 2.14
N TYR A 141 4.14 11.61 3.36
CA TYR A 141 3.40 10.56 4.05
C TYR A 141 1.91 10.60 3.67
N PRO A 142 1.41 9.64 2.88
CA PRO A 142 0.01 9.63 2.47
C PRO A 142 -0.88 9.05 3.58
N VAL A 143 -2.07 9.65 3.79
CA VAL A 143 -3.07 9.12 4.72
C VAL A 143 -4.25 8.55 3.92
N GLY A 144 -4.33 7.23 3.85
CA GLY A 144 -5.45 6.52 3.24
C GLY A 144 -6.69 6.53 4.14
N PRO A 145 -7.92 6.54 3.58
CA PRO A 145 -9.13 6.47 4.38
C PRO A 145 -9.33 5.08 4.99
N LEU A 146 -9.93 5.00 6.18
CA LEU A 146 -10.26 3.74 6.85
C LEU A 146 -11.36 2.97 6.11
N GLY A 147 -12.45 3.64 5.70
CA GLY A 147 -13.49 2.98 4.91
C GLY A 147 -14.13 1.74 5.57
N GLY A 148 -14.08 1.65 6.90
CA GLY A 148 -14.63 0.54 7.69
C GLY A 148 -13.62 -0.54 8.13
N VAL A 149 -12.35 -0.40 7.79
CA VAL A 149 -11.28 -1.32 8.25
C VAL A 149 -10.63 -0.80 9.54
N ALA A 150 -10.00 -1.69 10.32
CA ALA A 150 -9.36 -1.32 11.58
C ALA A 150 -8.14 -0.41 11.38
N PHE A 151 -7.37 -0.61 10.31
CA PHE A 151 -6.29 0.28 9.92
C PHE A 151 -5.99 0.26 8.41
N ASN A 152 -5.51 1.38 7.89
CA ASN A 152 -5.06 1.54 6.51
C ASN A 152 -3.57 1.92 6.49
N VAL A 153 -2.75 1.11 5.82
CA VAL A 153 -1.35 1.42 5.54
C VAL A 153 -1.22 1.89 4.10
N THR A 154 -0.84 3.15 3.89
CA THR A 154 -0.61 3.70 2.55
C THR A 154 0.87 4.01 2.36
N LEU A 155 1.45 3.47 1.30
CA LEU A 155 2.82 3.69 0.90
C LEU A 155 2.87 4.59 -0.33
N MET A 156 3.83 5.51 -0.35
CA MET A 156 4.16 6.30 -1.52
C MET A 156 5.66 6.28 -1.80
N SER A 157 6.01 5.99 -3.04
CA SER A 157 7.41 6.06 -3.49
C SER A 157 7.77 7.48 -3.93
N TYR A 158 8.84 8.06 -3.37
CA TYR A 158 9.35 9.38 -3.76
C TYR A 158 10.88 9.41 -3.74
N MET A 159 11.51 9.77 -4.87
CA MET A 159 12.97 9.95 -4.97
C MET A 159 13.82 8.79 -4.39
N GLY A 160 13.37 7.54 -4.55
CA GLY A 160 14.05 6.35 -4.02
C GLY A 160 13.69 6.00 -2.58
N SER A 161 12.97 6.88 -1.88
CA SER A 161 12.37 6.63 -0.57
C SER A 161 10.98 6.00 -0.69
N LEU A 162 10.56 5.32 0.37
CA LEU A 162 9.23 4.78 0.56
C LEU A 162 8.63 5.40 1.82
N ASP A 163 7.73 6.35 1.63
CA ASP A 163 7.05 7.06 2.72
C ASP A 163 5.75 6.34 3.05
N VAL A 164 5.59 5.92 4.30
CA VAL A 164 4.45 5.10 4.74
C VAL A 164 3.62 5.87 5.77
N GLY A 165 2.35 6.11 5.46
CA GLY A 165 1.37 6.60 6.41
C GLY A 165 0.45 5.49 6.91
N LEU A 166 0.08 5.59 8.18
CA LEU A 166 -0.80 4.66 8.86
C LEU A 166 -1.99 5.43 9.42
N ASN A 167 -3.20 5.05 9.01
CA ASN A 167 -4.45 5.55 9.56
C ASN A 167 -5.10 4.43 10.38
N ILE A 168 -5.53 4.71 11.61
CA ILE A 168 -6.00 3.70 12.58
C ILE A 168 -7.37 4.11 13.09
N ASP A 169 -8.29 3.15 13.18
CA ASP A 169 -9.51 3.29 13.96
C ASP A 169 -9.20 2.94 15.42
N GLU A 170 -9.07 3.94 16.29
CA GLU A 170 -8.80 3.75 17.72
C GLU A 170 -9.95 3.02 18.45
N ALA A 171 -11.15 2.96 17.88
CA ALA A 171 -12.23 2.16 18.45
C ALA A 171 -12.07 0.65 18.12
N ALA A 172 -11.35 0.30 17.06
CA ALA A 172 -11.11 -1.08 16.65
C ALA A 172 -9.74 -1.61 17.10
N VAL A 173 -8.74 -0.74 17.25
CA VAL A 173 -7.36 -1.10 17.64
C VAL A 173 -7.08 -0.62 19.05
N GLU A 174 -7.08 -1.55 20.00
CA GLU A 174 -6.88 -1.28 21.44
C GLU A 174 -5.56 -0.54 21.77
N SER A 175 -4.46 -0.85 21.07
CA SER A 175 -3.13 -0.25 21.29
C SER A 175 -2.50 0.21 19.97
N PRO A 176 -2.82 1.43 19.50
CA PRO A 176 -2.28 1.97 18.25
C PRO A 176 -0.75 2.04 18.21
N THR A 177 -0.11 2.36 19.35
CA THR A 177 1.35 2.44 19.46
C THR A 177 2.01 1.09 19.26
N LEU A 178 1.42 0.01 19.81
CA LEU A 178 1.95 -1.34 19.62
C LEU A 178 1.88 -1.74 18.14
N LEU A 179 0.78 -1.46 17.46
CA LEU A 179 0.64 -1.74 16.03
C LEU A 179 1.71 -0.99 15.20
N VAL A 180 1.97 0.28 15.52
CA VAL A 180 3.03 1.08 14.87
C VAL A 180 4.40 0.42 15.04
N ASP A 181 4.74 0.00 16.26
CA ASP A 181 6.06 -0.59 16.54
C ASP A 181 6.23 -1.94 15.87
N LEU A 182 5.19 -2.77 15.84
CA LEU A 182 5.19 -4.04 15.13
C LEU A 182 5.28 -3.88 13.61
N LEU A 183 4.66 -2.85 13.04
CA LEU A 183 4.82 -2.50 11.62
C LEU A 183 6.27 -2.11 11.32
N LYS A 184 6.88 -1.25 12.14
CA LYS A 184 8.30 -0.88 11.99
C LYS A 184 9.20 -2.10 12.06
N GLN A 185 8.99 -2.98 13.03
CA GLN A 185 9.75 -4.23 13.17
C GLN A 185 9.61 -5.10 11.91
N SER A 186 8.38 -5.31 11.43
CA SER A 186 8.12 -6.11 10.23
C SER A 186 8.79 -5.54 8.98
N PHE A 187 8.81 -4.21 8.82
CA PHE A 187 9.54 -3.56 7.74
C PHE A 187 11.06 -3.73 7.85
N ASN A 188 11.61 -3.59 9.06
CA ASN A 188 13.04 -3.77 9.30
C ASN A 188 13.48 -5.22 9.05
N GLU A 189 12.67 -6.20 9.46
CA GLU A 189 12.92 -7.61 9.23
C GLU A 189 12.92 -7.93 7.74
N LEU A 190 11.94 -7.44 6.97
CA LEU A 190 11.95 -7.56 5.50
C LEU A 190 13.14 -6.85 4.86
N ALA A 191 13.50 -5.66 5.35
CA ALA A 191 14.64 -4.90 4.85
C ALA A 191 15.97 -5.63 5.03
N ALA A 192 16.10 -6.48 6.06
CA ALA A 192 17.29 -7.30 6.29
C ALA A 192 17.58 -8.31 5.16
N PHE A 193 16.57 -8.68 4.35
CA PHE A 193 16.76 -9.47 3.12
C PHE A 193 17.23 -8.63 1.93
N ALA A 194 17.52 -7.35 2.10
CA ALA A 194 18.16 -6.57 1.05
C ALA A 194 19.60 -7.05 0.84
N PRO A 195 20.03 -7.23 -0.42
CA PRO A 195 21.45 -7.43 -0.68
C PRO A 195 22.20 -6.22 -0.11
N ALA A 196 23.41 -6.46 0.41
CA ALA A 196 24.29 -5.37 0.83
C ALA A 196 24.38 -4.37 -0.32
N SER A 197 23.91 -3.14 -0.11
CA SER A 197 24.20 -2.09 -1.06
C SER A 197 25.70 -1.87 -1.00
N GLU A 198 26.42 -2.02 -2.11
CA GLU A 198 27.56 -1.15 -2.34
C GLU A 198 27.00 0.26 -2.16
N SER A 199 27.42 0.93 -1.10
CA SER A 199 27.07 2.31 -0.86
C SER A 199 27.51 3.10 -2.09
N SER A 200 26.58 3.39 -2.99
CA SER A 200 26.75 4.53 -3.86
C SER A 200 26.67 5.74 -2.93
N ASP A 201 27.84 6.12 -2.42
CA ASP A 201 28.13 7.48 -2.01
C ASP A 201 27.77 8.38 -3.19
N SER A 202 26.49 8.72 -3.28
CA SER A 202 26.00 9.82 -4.08
C SER A 202 26.20 11.11 -3.28
N THR A 203 27.42 11.32 -2.80
CA THR A 203 28.01 12.67 -2.76
C THR A 203 28.25 13.14 -4.18
N GLY A 204 27.17 13.30 -4.95
CA GLY A 204 27.18 14.23 -6.07
C GLY A 204 27.26 15.64 -5.47
N PRO A 205 28.09 16.54 -6.01
CA PRO A 205 28.21 17.88 -5.46
C PRO A 205 26.83 18.51 -5.36
N ALA A 206 26.51 19.10 -4.20
CA ALA A 206 25.34 19.93 -4.05
C ALA A 206 25.36 20.96 -5.18
N ALA A 207 24.43 20.83 -6.13
CA ALA A 207 24.30 21.83 -7.18
C ALA A 207 24.03 23.16 -6.48
N GLU A 208 24.97 24.09 -6.59
CA GLU A 208 24.77 25.45 -6.10
C GLU A 208 23.44 25.98 -6.67
N PRO A 209 22.59 26.60 -5.85
CA PRO A 209 21.36 27.17 -6.35
C PRO A 209 21.69 28.31 -7.30
N GLY A 210 21.70 28.00 -8.60
CA GLY A 210 21.78 29.00 -9.66
C GLY A 210 20.67 30.02 -9.44
N ALA A 211 21.05 31.30 -9.37
CA ALA A 211 20.18 32.41 -9.06
C ALA A 211 18.87 32.34 -9.89
N THR A 212 17.78 31.93 -9.24
CA THR A 212 16.47 31.88 -9.89
C THR A 212 16.02 33.31 -10.08
N LYS A 213 16.04 33.81 -11.33
CA LYS A 213 15.46 35.12 -11.67
C LYS A 213 13.98 35.11 -11.28
N ARG A 214 13.64 35.81 -10.20
CA ARG A 214 12.27 36.03 -9.73
C ARG A 214 11.47 36.74 -10.82
N ARG A 215 10.72 35.99 -11.63
CA ARG A 215 9.68 36.55 -12.50
C ARG A 215 8.40 36.69 -11.67
N TRP A 216 8.21 37.88 -11.11
CA TRP A 216 6.97 38.26 -10.44
C TRP A 216 5.84 38.31 -11.46
N TRP A 217 4.78 37.52 -11.25
CA TRP A 217 3.53 37.65 -11.97
C TRP A 217 2.85 38.95 -11.53
N ARG A 218 2.79 39.95 -12.43
CA ARG A 218 1.93 41.12 -12.23
C ARG A 218 0.48 40.67 -12.39
N ARG A 219 -0.30 40.71 -11.31
CA ARG A 219 -1.76 40.66 -11.38
C ARG A 219 -2.25 41.86 -12.18
N SER A 220 -2.92 41.63 -13.31
CA SER A 220 -3.78 42.61 -13.96
C SER A 220 -4.95 42.92 -13.01
N ARG A 221 -5.16 44.22 -12.76
CA ARG A 221 -6.37 44.74 -12.12
C ARG A 221 -7.55 44.66 -13.06
#